data_AF-A0A369TER1-F1
#
_entry.id   AF-A0A369TER1-F1
#
_cell.length_a   1.000
_cell.length_b   1.000
_cell.length_c   1.000
_cell.angle_alpha   90.00
_cell.angle_beta   90.00
_cell.angle_gamma   90.00
#
_symmetry.space_group_name_H-M   'P 1'
#
loop_
_entity.id
_entity.type
_entity.pdbx_description
1 polymer ?
#
loop_
_entity_poly.entity_id
_entity_poly.type
_entity_poly.pdbx_seq_one_letter_code
_entity_poly.pdbx_strand_id
1 'polypeptide(L)'
;MAIDKNAALARLEVIVNTLATRHVADGFKFDHQLAEQALDYLRGQARGEPHTDEKFEPFLEFMRRYNQSLDYVIEGDVSNMFTGLAAASVTGRA
;
A
#
# COMPACT_ATOMS: atom_id res chain seq x y z
N MET A 1 5.89 -19.76 1.39
CA MET A 1 6.46 -19.22 0.13
C MET A 1 7.32 -18.03 0.53
N ALA A 2 8.52 -17.85 -0.04
CA ALA A 2 9.32 -16.66 0.27
C ALA A 2 8.66 -15.42 -0.38
N ILE A 3 8.58 -14.31 0.35
CA ILE A 3 8.04 -13.05 -0.16
C ILE A 3 8.96 -12.52 -1.26
N ASP A 4 8.43 -12.31 -2.46
CA ASP A 4 9.14 -11.59 -3.53
C ASP A 4 9.06 -10.08 -3.28
N LYS A 5 10.16 -9.55 -2.72
CA LYS A 5 10.26 -8.15 -2.33
C LYS A 5 10.27 -7.20 -3.53
N ASN A 6 10.76 -7.63 -4.70
CA ASN A 6 10.74 -6.82 -5.92
C ASN A 6 9.33 -6.75 -6.48
N ALA A 7 8.59 -7.87 -6.46
CA ALA A 7 7.19 -7.87 -6.84
C ALA A 7 6.36 -6.97 -5.92
N ALA A 8 6.62 -6.98 -4.61
CA ALA A 8 5.93 -6.10 -3.67
C ALA A 8 6.19 -4.62 -3.94
N LEU A 9 7.46 -4.25 -4.22
CA LEU A 9 7.82 -2.88 -4.60
C LEU A 9 7.08 -2.45 -5.87
N ALA A 10 7.09 -3.27 -6.92
CA ALA A 10 6.43 -2.96 -8.19
C ALA A 10 4.92 -2.71 -8.02
N ARG A 11 4.24 -3.50 -7.17
CA ARG A 11 2.81 -3.27 -6.87
C ARG A 11 2.58 -1.95 -6.16
N LEU A 12 3.42 -1.60 -5.18
CA LEU A 12 3.30 -0.31 -4.48
C LEU A 12 3.57 0.87 -5.43
N GLU A 13 4.54 0.77 -6.33
CA GLU A 13 4.82 1.80 -7.34
C GLU A 13 3.61 2.05 -8.24
N VAL A 14 2.90 0.99 -8.68
CA VAL A 14 1.67 1.11 -9.45
C VAL A 14 0.57 1.81 -8.65
N ILE A 15 0.39 1.46 -7.37
CA ILE A 15 -0.59 2.10 -6.47
C ILE A 15 -0.27 3.58 -6.31
N VAL A 16 0.97 3.93 -5.97
CA VAL A 16 1.43 5.32 -5.79
C VAL A 16 1.23 6.12 -7.06
N ASN A 17 1.65 5.59 -8.22
CA ASN A 17 1.46 6.27 -9.50
C ASN A 17 -0.03 6.48 -9.82
N THR A 18 -0.88 5.51 -9.50
CA THR A 18 -2.33 5.63 -9.72
C THR A 18 -2.92 6.73 -8.84
N LEU A 19 -2.63 6.73 -7.54
CA LEU A 19 -3.14 7.74 -6.59
C LEU A 19 -2.59 9.15 -6.88
N ALA A 20 -1.36 9.26 -7.37
CA ALA A 20 -0.73 10.53 -7.70
C ALA A 20 -1.24 11.17 -9.00
N THR A 21 -1.69 10.36 -9.97
CA THR A 21 -1.95 10.85 -11.34
C THR A 21 -3.42 10.78 -11.77
N ARG A 22 -4.24 9.98 -11.09
CA ARG A 22 -5.65 9.79 -11.44
C ARG A 22 -6.55 10.62 -10.54
N HIS A 23 -7.69 11.04 -11.09
CA HIS A 23 -8.77 11.59 -10.29
C HIS A 23 -9.34 10.48 -9.39
N VAL A 24 -9.37 10.71 -8.08
CA VAL A 24 -9.90 9.77 -7.08
C VAL A 24 -11.26 10.25 -6.57
N ALA A 25 -11.32 11.47 -6.05
CA ALA A 25 -12.54 12.14 -5.61
C ALA A 25 -12.30 13.65 -5.51
N ASP A 26 -13.38 14.43 -5.50
CA ASP A 26 -13.30 15.88 -5.24
C ASP A 26 -12.69 16.15 -3.86
N GLY A 27 -11.71 17.06 -3.81
CA GLY A 27 -11.00 17.40 -2.58
C GLY A 27 -9.94 16.39 -2.13
N PHE A 28 -9.73 15.29 -2.88
CA PHE A 28 -8.64 14.35 -2.61
C PHE A 28 -7.28 15.05 -2.67
N LYS A 29 -6.44 14.81 -1.66
CA LYS A 29 -5.07 15.31 -1.58
C LYS A 29 -4.12 14.15 -1.39
N PHE A 30 -3.19 14.00 -2.33
CA PHE A 30 -2.15 12.98 -2.24
C PHE A 30 -0.94 13.50 -1.44
N ASP A 31 -0.58 12.75 -0.42
CA ASP A 31 0.57 12.96 0.45
C ASP A 31 1.81 12.30 -0.17
N HIS A 32 2.53 13.06 -0.98
CA HIS A 32 3.72 12.59 -1.67
C HIS A 32 4.85 12.19 -0.71
N GLN A 33 4.96 12.85 0.45
CA GLN A 33 6.00 12.54 1.43
C GLN A 33 5.76 11.16 2.06
N LEU A 34 4.53 10.90 2.50
CA LEU A 34 4.16 9.59 3.05
C LEU A 34 4.32 8.47 2.00
N ALA A 35 3.96 8.75 0.75
CA ALA A 35 4.13 7.79 -0.35
C ALA A 35 5.61 7.42 -0.58
N GLU A 36 6.51 8.41 -0.57
CA GLU A 36 7.94 8.16 -0.74
C GLU A 36 8.52 7.38 0.44
N GLN A 37 8.10 7.68 1.68
CA GLN A 37 8.52 6.91 2.86
C GLN A 37 8.08 5.44 2.78
N ALA A 38 6.86 5.18 2.28
CA ALA A 38 6.37 3.82 2.07
C ALA A 38 7.16 3.08 0.97
N LEU A 39 7.48 3.77 -0.13
CA LEU A 39 8.33 3.22 -1.20
C LEU A 39 9.74 2.93 -0.71
N ASP A 40 10.34 3.82 0.07
CA ASP A 40 11.69 3.65 0.62
C ASP A 40 11.81 2.42 1.52
N TYR A 41 10.76 2.11 2.30
CA TYR A 41 10.72 0.86 3.05
C TYR A 41 10.82 -0.37 2.12
N LEU A 42 10.00 -0.46 1.07
CA LEU A 42 10.04 -1.61 0.15
C LEU A 42 11.31 -1.64 -0.72
N ARG A 43 11.85 -0.49 -1.12
CA ARG A 43 13.16 -0.41 -1.80
C ARG A 43 14.28 -0.94 -0.90
N GLY A 44 14.28 -0.55 0.37
CA GLY A 44 15.24 -1.09 1.35
C GLY A 44 15.08 -2.60 1.52
N GLN A 45 13.85 -3.08 1.66
CA GLN A 45 13.57 -4.51 1.73
C GLN A 45 14.06 -5.27 0.50
N ALA A 46 13.82 -4.75 -0.71
CA ALA A 46 14.29 -5.32 -1.97
C ALA A 46 15.82 -5.39 -2.07
N ARG A 47 16.53 -4.41 -1.47
CA ARG A 47 18.00 -4.42 -1.32
C ARG A 47 18.52 -5.34 -0.21
N GLY A 48 17.63 -5.96 0.56
CA GLY A 48 18.00 -6.82 1.68
C GLY A 48 18.29 -6.08 3.00
N GLU A 49 17.88 -4.81 3.12
CA GLU A 49 17.99 -4.08 4.38
C GLU A 49 17.12 -4.77 5.47
N PRO A 50 17.56 -4.74 6.73
CA PRO A 50 16.78 -5.29 7.83
C PRO A 50 15.45 -4.55 7.98
N HIS A 51 14.43 -5.29 8.41
CA HIS A 51 13.18 -4.70 8.84
C HIS A 51 13.39 -3.89 10.13
N THR A 52 12.75 -2.73 10.21
CA THR A 52 12.75 -1.87 11.40
C THR A 52 11.37 -1.23 11.54
N ASP A 53 10.81 -1.21 12.76
CA ASP A 53 9.50 -0.61 13.03
C ASP A 53 9.43 0.85 12.58
N GLU A 54 10.52 1.61 12.76
CA GLU A 54 10.61 3.03 12.36
C GLU A 54 10.36 3.24 10.87
N LYS A 55 10.89 2.38 10.00
CA LYS A 55 10.64 2.43 8.55
C LYS A 55 9.32 1.76 8.16
N PHE A 56 8.84 0.82 8.97
CA PHE A 56 7.61 0.10 8.69
C PHE A 56 6.36 0.91 9.02
N GLU A 57 6.39 1.77 10.03
CA GLU A 57 5.22 2.56 10.43
C GLU A 57 4.73 3.51 9.33
N PRO A 58 5.58 4.27 8.61
CA PRO A 58 5.13 5.07 7.47
C PRO A 58 4.53 4.23 6.34
N PHE A 59 5.06 3.02 6.11
CA PHE A 59 4.49 2.08 5.16
C PHE A 59 3.09 1.62 5.58
N LEU A 60 2.90 1.25 6.86
CA LEU A 60 1.58 0.91 7.39
C LEU A 60 0.60 2.08 7.33
N GLU A 61 1.06 3.28 7.69
CA GLU A 61 0.23 4.49 7.66
C GLU A 61 -0.21 4.83 6.24
N PHE A 62 0.66 4.68 5.24
CA PHE A 62 0.28 4.80 3.83
C PHE A 62 -0.86 3.83 3.47
N MET A 63 -0.71 2.55 3.85
CA MET A 63 -1.73 1.53 3.56
C MET A 63 -3.07 1.86 4.21
N ARG A 64 -3.07 2.28 5.47
CA ARG A 64 -4.29 2.68 6.19
C ARG A 64 -4.92 3.92 5.55
N ARG A 65 -4.13 4.98 5.33
CA ARG A 65 -4.63 6.26 4.83
C ARG A 65 -5.28 6.18 3.46
N TYR A 66 -4.74 5.34 2.57
CA TYR A 66 -5.28 5.15 1.23
C TYR A 66 -6.10 3.87 1.07
N ASN A 67 -6.43 3.18 2.16
CA ASN A 67 -7.22 1.94 2.17
C ASN A 67 -6.66 0.86 1.21
N GLN A 68 -5.35 0.63 1.27
CA GLN A 68 -4.64 -0.35 0.45
C GLN A 68 -4.46 -1.67 1.21
N SER A 69 -4.54 -2.80 0.51
CA SER A 69 -4.37 -4.13 1.11
C SER A 69 -2.89 -4.51 1.22
N LEU A 70 -2.46 -4.85 2.44
CA LEU A 70 -1.13 -5.40 2.69
C LEU A 70 -0.93 -6.75 1.99
N ASP A 71 -1.93 -7.62 2.00
CA ASP A 71 -1.84 -8.96 1.39
C ASP A 71 -1.67 -8.86 -0.13
N TYR A 72 -2.35 -7.90 -0.77
CA TYR A 72 -2.14 -7.63 -2.18
C TYR A 72 -0.72 -7.11 -2.44
N VAL A 73 -0.27 -6.12 -1.67
CA VAL A 73 1.06 -5.53 -1.89
C VAL A 73 2.16 -6.55 -1.66
N ILE A 74 2.12 -7.29 -0.56
CA ILE A 74 3.18 -8.23 -0.16
C ILE A 74 3.09 -9.55 -0.94
N GLU A 75 1.91 -10.15 -1.01
CA GLU A 75 1.74 -11.52 -1.53
C GLU A 75 1.09 -11.56 -2.92
N GLY A 76 0.44 -10.47 -3.35
CA GLY A 76 -0.35 -10.45 -4.58
C GLY A 76 -1.75 -11.01 -4.38
N ASP A 77 -2.16 -11.28 -3.13
CA ASP A 77 -3.48 -11.79 -2.82
C ASP A 77 -4.51 -10.65 -2.80
N VAL A 78 -5.42 -10.70 -3.77
CA VAL A 78 -6.51 -9.73 -3.91
C VAL A 78 -7.72 -10.05 -3.02
N SER A 79 -7.75 -11.22 -2.36
CA SER A 79 -8.91 -11.72 -1.62
C SER A 79 -9.36 -10.72 -0.56
N ASN A 80 -8.43 -10.17 0.22
CA ASN A 80 -8.76 -9.21 1.28
C ASN A 80 -9.22 -7.84 0.76
N MET A 81 -8.84 -7.45 -0.46
CA MET A 81 -9.42 -6.27 -1.09
C MET A 81 -10.91 -6.49 -1.38
N PHE A 82 -11.27 -7.64 -1.94
CA PHE A 82 -12.65 -7.93 -2.30
C PHE A 82 -13.54 -8.19 -1.09
N THR A 83 -13.08 -9.01 -0.15
CA THR A 83 -13.87 -9.34 1.05
C THR A 83 -14.01 -8.13 1.96
N GLY A 84 -12.96 -7.30 2.10
CA GLY A 84 -13.01 -6.04 2.84
C GLY A 84 -14.03 -5.07 2.26
N LEU A 85 -14.02 -4.87 0.94
CA LEU A 85 -14.97 -3.99 0.27
C LEU A 85 -16.42 -4.51 0.35
N ALA A 86 -16.60 -5.81 0.17
CA ALA A 86 -17.91 -6.45 0.33
C ALA A 86 -18.45 -6.27 1.76
N ALA A 87 -17.64 -6.46 2.79
CA ALA A 87 -18.03 -6.23 4.18
C ALA A 87 -18.36 -4.74 4.46
N ALA A 88 -17.61 -3.80 3.89
CA ALA A 88 -17.85 -2.37 4.03
C ALA A 88 -19.21 -1.96 3.43
N SER A 89 -19.60 -2.54 2.29
CA SER A 89 -20.88 -2.27 1.63
C SER A 89 -22.11 -2.69 2.46
N VAL A 90 -21.98 -3.73 3.28
CA VAL A 90 -23.08 -4.21 4.16
C VAL A 90 -23.17 -3.37 5.44
N THR A 91 -22.05 -2.81 5.90
CA THR A 91 -21.96 -2.05 7.15
C THR A 91 -22.12 -0.54 6.99
N GLY A 92 -22.22 -0.04 5.75
CA GLY A 92 -22.32 1.40 5.46
C GLY A 92 -21.04 2.17 5.76
N ARG A 93 -19.89 1.49 5.81
CA ARG A 93 -18.56 2.07 6.07
C ARG A 93 -17.73 2.28 4.80
N ALA A 94 -18.34 2.09 3.63
CA ALA A 94 -17.70 2.29 2.34
C ALA A 94 -17.49 3.78 2.03
#